data_AF-A0AAW7BUI1-F1
#
_entry.id   AF-A0AAW7BUI1-F1
#
_cell.length_a   1.000
_cell.length_b   1.000
_cell.length_c   1.000
_cell.angle_alpha   90.00
_cell.angle_beta   90.00
_cell.angle_gamma   90.00
#
_symmetry.space_group_name_H-M   'P 1'
#
loop_
_entity.id
_entity.type
_entity.pdbx_description
1 polymer ?
#
loop_
_entity_poly.entity_id
_entity_poly.type
_entity_poly.pdbx_seq_one_letter_code
_entity_poly.pdbx_strand_id
1 'polypeptide(L)' 'MLLSLIGLIACIAACWQSCRHDDEQAALLPFADDPDAARRMSAATGRHCERIVQPLPEPPPPYRLRA' A
#
# COMPACT_ATOMS: atom_id res chain seq x y z
N MET A 1 39.39 -5.24 -0.84
CA MET A 1 38.72 -5.19 0.48
C MET A 1 37.75 -4.01 0.57
N LEU A 2 38.19 -2.77 0.33
CA LEU A 2 37.32 -1.57 0.40
C LEU A 2 36.09 -1.63 -0.52
N LEU A 3 36.25 -1.99 -1.80
CA LEU A 3 35.14 -2.08 -2.76
C LEU A 3 34.09 -3.14 -2.35
N SER A 4 34.54 -4.25 -1.77
CA SER A 4 33.64 -5.30 -1.27
C SER A 4 32.84 -4.81 -0.06
N LEU A 5 33.50 -4.08 0.85
CA LEU A 5 32.82 -3.45 2.00
C LEU A 5 31.77 -2.42 1.56
N ILE A 6 32.10 -1.57 0.58
CA ILE A 6 31.17 -0.58 0.02
C ILE A 6 29.98 -1.28 -0.63
N GLY A 7 30.22 -2.33 -1.41
CA GLY A 7 29.16 -3.14 -2.03
C GLY A 7 28.23 -3.76 -0.99
N LEU A 8 28.76 -4.31 0.09
CA LEU A 8 27.97 -4.88 1.18
C LEU A 8 27.08 -3.81 1.85
N ILE A 9 27.66 -2.64 2.17
CA ILE A 9 26.92 -1.54 2.79
C ILE A 9 25.80 -1.05 1.87
N ALA A 10 26.09 -0.90 0.57
CA ALA A 10 25.08 -0.50 -0.42
C ALA A 10 23.93 -1.51 -0.51
N CYS A 11 24.23 -2.82 -0.52
CA CYS A 11 23.20 -3.86 -0.51
C CYS A 11 22.34 -3.82 0.76
N ILE A 12 22.94 -3.65 1.94
CA ILE A 12 22.20 -3.55 3.21
C ILE A 12 21.29 -2.30 3.20
N ALA A 13 21.82 -1.15 2.77
CA ALA A 13 21.06 0.09 2.70
C ALA A 13 19.89 -0.02 1.70
N ALA A 14 20.11 -0.62 0.54
CA ALA A 14 19.07 -0.84 -0.46
C ALA A 14 17.97 -1.78 0.07
N CYS A 15 18.35 -2.87 0.73
CA CYS A 15 17.40 -3.80 1.35
C CYS A 15 16.56 -3.11 2.42
N TRP A 16 17.20 -2.34 3.31
CA TRP A 16 16.52 -1.56 4.34
C TRP A 16 15.53 -0.56 3.73
N GLN A 17 15.95 0.16 2.69
CA GLN A 17 15.09 1.14 2.03
C GLN A 17 13.88 0.47 1.38
N SER A 18 14.06 -0.70 0.76
CA SER A 18 12.95 -1.47 0.18
C SER A 18 11.97 -1.94 1.26
N CYS A 19 12.44 -2.52 2.36
CA CYS A 19 11.57 -2.96 3.44
C CYS A 19 10.78 -1.80 4.06
N ARG A 20 11.43 -0.65 4.28
CA ARG A 20 10.73 0.54 4.80
C ARG A 20 9.62 1.01 3.86
N HIS A 21 9.87 0.98 2.56
CA HIS A 21 8.88 1.38 1.56
C HIS A 21 7.67 0.45 1.59
N ASP A 22 7.90 -0.86 1.66
CA ASP A 22 6.84 -1.86 1.76
C ASP A 22 6.01 -1.71 3.04
N ASP A 23 6.65 -1.47 4.18
CA ASP A 23 5.97 -1.23 5.46
C ASP A 23 5.10 0.04 5.41
N GLU A 24 5.60 1.10 4.77
CA GLU A 24 4.86 2.35 4.60
C GLU A 24 3.63 2.15 3.71
N GLN A 25 3.71 1.34 2.65
CA GLN A 25 2.55 0.98 1.81
C GLN A 25 1.58 0.04 2.52
N ALA A 26 2.07 -0.92 3.30
CA ALA A 26 1.23 -1.82 4.09
C ALA A 26 0.36 -1.06 5.11
N ALA A 27 0.88 0.03 5.68
CA ALA A 27 0.11 0.90 6.56
C ALA A 27 -1.03 1.66 5.84
N LEU A 28 -0.95 1.82 4.51
CA LEU A 28 -1.98 2.49 3.70
C LEU A 28 -3.06 1.54 3.17
N LEU A 29 -2.90 0.23 3.36
CA LEU A 29 -3.83 -0.80 2.87
C LEU A 29 -5.30 -0.56 3.26
N PRO A 30 -5.65 -0.08 4.46
CA PRO A 30 -7.05 0.21 4.81
C PRO A 30 -7.72 1.29 3.95
N PHE A 31 -6.95 2.16 3.31
CA PHE A 31 -7.47 3.21 2.42
C PHE A 31 -7.46 2.78 0.96
N ALA A 32 -6.78 1.68 0.62
CA ALA A 32 -6.60 1.23 -0.75
C ALA A 32 -7.90 0.67 -1.37
N ASP A 33 -8.90 0.32 -0.57
CA ASP A 33 -10.17 -0.25 -1.06
C ASP A 33 -11.21 0.82 -1.45
N ASP A 34 -11.02 2.08 -1.05
CA ASP A 34 -11.90 3.20 -1.36
C ASP A 34 -11.12 4.36 -2.00
N PRO A 35 -11.36 4.68 -3.29
CA PRO A 35 -10.67 5.78 -3.97
C PRO A 35 -10.90 7.14 -3.32
N ASP A 36 -12.06 7.36 -2.69
CA ASP A 36 -12.35 8.61 -1.97
C ASP A 36 -11.58 8.69 -0.65
N ALA A 37 -11.51 7.58 0.10
CA ALA A 37 -10.68 7.50 1.30
C ALA A 37 -9.19 7.71 0.99
N ALA A 38 -8.67 7.08 -0.06
CA ALA A 38 -7.31 7.28 -0.53
C ALA A 38 -7.02 8.76 -0.85
N ARG A 39 -7.92 9.45 -1.59
CA ARG A 39 -7.77 10.88 -1.90
C ARG A 39 -7.72 11.75 -0.65
N ARG A 40 -8.62 11.53 0.31
CA ARG A 40 -8.65 12.29 1.58
C ARG A 40 -7.38 12.07 2.40
N MET A 41 -6.95 10.81 2.52
CA MET A 41 -5.71 10.44 3.23
C MET A 41 -4.49 11.09 2.58
N SER A 42 -4.41 11.07 1.25
CA SER A 42 -3.32 11.74 0.50
C SER A 42 -3.31 13.24 0.68
N ALA A 43 -4.47 13.90 0.63
CA ALA A 43 -4.55 15.34 0.86
C ALA A 43 -4.11 15.72 2.30
N ALA A 44 -4.40 14.87 3.28
CA ALA A 44 -4.06 15.13 4.68
C ALA A 44 -2.60 14.83 5.04
N THR A 45 -1.99 13.79 4.43
CA THR A 45 -0.67 13.28 4.82
C THR A 45 0.43 13.48 3.78
N GLY A 46 0.05 13.84 2.55
CA GLY A 46 0.95 13.86 1.39
C GLY A 46 1.40 12.47 0.90
N ARG A 47 0.92 11.39 1.52
CA ARG A 47 1.27 10.01 1.14
C ARG A 47 0.26 9.45 0.14
N HIS A 48 0.72 8.62 -0.79
CA HIS A 48 -0.13 8.05 -1.83
C HIS A 48 -0.10 6.52 -1.76
N CYS A 49 -1.28 5.89 -1.88
CA CYS A 49 -1.37 4.46 -2.13
C CYS A 49 -0.89 4.17 -3.55
N GLU A 50 0.05 3.24 -3.71
CA GLU A 50 0.52 2.84 -5.05
C GLU A 50 -0.56 2.11 -5.85
N ARG A 51 -1.45 1.39 -5.17
CA ARG A 51 -2.57 0.68 -5.78
C ARG A 51 -3.84 0.97 -5.00
N ILE A 52 -4.89 1.33 -5.74
CA ILE A 52 -6.25 1.43 -5.24
C ILE A 52 -7.06 0.31 -5.89
N VAL A 53 -7.66 -0.55 -5.09
CA VAL A 53 -8.50 -1.66 -5.53
C VAL A 53 -9.95 -1.19 -5.49
N GLN A 54 -10.66 -1.28 -6.61
CA GLN A 54 -12.11 -1.15 -6.61
C GLN A 54 -12.72 -2.55 -6.46
N PRO A 55 -13.52 -2.80 -5.41
CA PRO A 55 -14.17 -4.09 -5.25
C PRO A 55 -15.07 -4.40 -6.45
N LEU A 56 -15.05 -5.64 -6.91
CA LEU A 56 -16.01 -6.09 -7.92
C LEU A 56 -17.42 -6.04 -7.30
N PRO A 57 -18.47 -5.58 -8.03
CA PRO A 57 -19.82 -5.59 -7.52
C PRO A 57 -20.24 -7.00 -7.11
N GLU A 58 -20.73 -7.16 -5.88
CA GLU A 58 -21.27 -8.44 -5.44
C GLU A 58 -22.56 -8.77 -6.21
N PRO A 59 -22.77 -10.04 -6.61
CA PRO A 59 -24.00 -10.45 -7.24
C PRO A 59 -25.18 -10.31 -6.27
N PRO A 60 -26.40 -10.05 -6.78
CA PRO A 60 -27.57 -9.92 -5.93
C PRO A 60 -27.80 -11.22 -5.15
N PRO A 61 -28.15 -11.14 -3.85
CA PRO A 61 -28.41 -12.33 -3.05
C PRO A 61 -29.60 -13.12 -3.61
N PRO A 62 -29.59 -14.47 -3.51
CA PRO A 62 -30.65 -15.32 -4.06
C PRO A 62 -31.95 -15.28 -3.24
N TYR A 63 -32.04 -14.43 -2.22
CA TYR A 63 -33.19 -14.32 -1.33
C TYR A 63 -33.71 -12.88 -1.29
N ARG A 64 -35.02 -12.72 -1.00
CA ARG A 64 -35.65 -11.42 -0.76
C ARG A 64 -35.80 -11.20 0.74
N LEU A 65 -35.27 -10.09 1.25
CA LEU A 65 -35.58 -9.60 2.59
C LEU A 65 -37.03 -9.12 2.62
N ARG A 66 -37.84 -9.64 3.54
CA ARG A 66 -39.19 -9.13 3.80
C ARG A 66 -39.07 -7.93 4.74
N ALA A 67 -39.63 -6.79 4.35
CA ALA A 67 -39.75 -5.59 5.16
C ALA A 67 -40.75 -5.79 6.31
#